data_AF-A0A6I3LRN3-F1
#
_entry.id   AF-A0A6I3LRN3-F1
#
_cell.length_a   1.000
_cell.length_b   1.000
_cell.length_c   1.000
_cell.angle_alpha   90.00
_cell.angle_beta   90.00
_cell.angle_gamma   90.00
#
_symmetry.space_group_name_H-M   'P 1'
#
loop_
_entity.id
_entity.type
_entity.pdbx_description
1 polymer ?
#
loop_
_entity_poly.entity_id
_entity_poly.type
_entity_poly.pdbx_seq_one_letter_code
_entity_poly.pdbx_strand_id
1 'polypeptide(L)'
;MKKVIFTVAILAISFASCNDKNKKEDHTGHDHKTEQTTTDANHHHVADTTESEGTAIKQSATLSPILNAYFEMKKALQEDNLESATKASEKLVTAIEVTQSLLKEDADKELLAKIETDAKELVAGDIKVKRAHFETLSHNLKALIQSVGSDRVVYQQYCPMYEQKGGMWLSDEKDLKNPLFGASMLKCGMTQETFNPEA
;
A
#
# COMPACT_ATOMS: atom_id res chain seq x y z
N MET A 1 -2.89 -48.82 24.98
CA MET A 1 -3.83 -47.91 25.68
C MET A 1 -3.24 -47.50 27.02
N LYS A 2 -2.71 -46.28 27.13
CA LYS A 2 -2.39 -45.64 28.42
C LYS A 2 -2.74 -44.15 28.26
N LYS A 3 -3.81 -43.71 28.91
CA LYS A 3 -4.28 -42.32 28.90
C LYS A 3 -3.56 -41.60 30.03
N VAL A 4 -2.86 -40.50 29.71
CA VAL A 4 -2.24 -39.62 30.71
C VAL A 4 -2.93 -38.27 30.56
N ILE A 5 -3.66 -37.87 31.60
CA ILE A 5 -4.40 -36.61 31.67
C ILE A 5 -3.60 -35.70 32.61
N PHE A 6 -3.04 -34.61 32.06
CA PHE A 6 -2.48 -33.51 32.84
C PHE A 6 -3.42 -32.32 32.72
N THR A 7 -4.22 -32.09 33.75
CA THR A 7 -4.98 -30.86 33.97
C THR A 7 -4.07 -29.84 34.66
N VAL A 8 -3.77 -28.73 33.98
CA VAL A 8 -3.13 -27.55 34.60
C VAL A 8 -4.14 -26.41 34.57
N ALA A 9 -4.39 -25.86 35.75
CA ALA A 9 -5.39 -24.85 36.03
C ALA A 9 -5.01 -23.47 35.45
N ILE A 10 -6.02 -22.79 34.90
CA ILE A 10 -5.94 -21.43 34.38
C ILE A 10 -6.07 -20.44 35.55
N LEU A 11 -5.05 -19.62 35.77
CA LEU A 11 -5.14 -18.46 36.67
C LEU A 11 -5.51 -17.23 35.84
N ALA A 12 -6.75 -16.75 35.98
CA ALA A 12 -7.19 -15.50 35.40
C ALA A 12 -6.81 -14.33 36.32
N ILE A 13 -6.04 -13.37 35.82
CA ILE A 13 -5.80 -12.10 36.50
C ILE A 13 -6.54 -11.01 35.73
N SER A 14 -7.61 -10.50 36.35
CA SER A 14 -8.37 -9.35 35.87
C SER A 14 -7.78 -8.09 36.49
N PHE A 15 -7.16 -7.22 35.68
CA PHE A 15 -6.89 -5.85 36.09
C PHE A 15 -8.05 -4.96 35.66
N ALA A 16 -8.93 -4.63 36.60
CA ALA A 16 -9.80 -3.47 36.51
C ALA A 16 -9.01 -2.29 37.09
N SER A 17 -8.75 -1.25 36.29
CA SER A 17 -8.28 0.04 36.79
C SER A 17 -9.31 1.10 36.48
N CYS A 18 -9.76 1.78 37.53
CA CYS A 18 -10.78 2.80 37.52
C CYS A 18 -10.22 4.16 37.07
N ASN A 19 -11.04 4.85 36.29
CA ASN A 19 -10.94 6.24 35.88
C ASN A 19 -11.23 7.18 37.07
N ASP A 20 -10.28 8.06 37.43
CA ASP A 20 -10.52 9.18 38.34
C ASP A 20 -10.66 10.50 37.57
N LYS A 21 -11.66 11.30 37.95
CA LYS A 21 -12.00 12.59 37.38
C LYS A 21 -11.50 13.69 38.31
N ASN A 22 -11.18 14.83 37.68
CA ASN A 22 -11.10 16.20 38.21
C ASN A 22 -9.69 16.76 38.39
N LYS A 23 -9.31 17.65 37.45
CA LYS A 23 -9.11 19.06 37.80
C LYS A 23 -9.18 19.93 36.54
N LYS A 24 -10.13 20.86 36.56
CA LYS A 24 -10.06 22.09 35.75
C LYS A 24 -9.07 23.01 36.46
N GLU A 25 -8.12 23.56 35.71
CA GLU A 25 -7.49 24.83 36.09
C GLU A 25 -7.51 25.77 34.89
N ASP A 26 -8.03 26.95 35.20
CA ASP A 26 -8.21 28.16 34.41
C ASP A 26 -6.96 29.02 34.62
N HIS A 27 -6.40 29.59 33.56
CA HIS A 27 -5.47 30.69 33.67
C HIS A 27 -5.75 31.75 32.60
N THR A 28 -6.08 32.90 33.13
CA THR A 28 -6.41 34.19 32.55
C THR A 28 -5.24 34.86 31.80
N GLY A 29 -5.54 35.36 30.60
CA GLY A 29 -5.33 36.74 30.15
C GLY A 29 -3.93 37.37 30.17
N HIS A 30 -3.48 37.81 28.98
CA HIS A 30 -2.94 39.17 28.78
C HIS A 30 -3.10 39.62 27.31
N ASP A 31 -3.82 40.73 27.14
CA ASP A 31 -3.88 41.54 25.93
C ASP A 31 -2.61 42.40 25.78
N HIS A 32 -2.16 42.64 24.54
CA HIS A 32 -1.74 43.98 24.14
C HIS A 32 -1.86 44.20 22.62
N LYS A 33 -2.21 45.44 22.27
CA LYS A 33 -2.76 45.95 21.01
C LYS A 33 -1.72 46.81 20.26
N THR A 34 -1.91 46.95 18.94
CA THR A 34 -1.53 48.10 18.03
C THR A 34 -0.02 48.35 17.77
N GLU A 35 0.48 48.80 16.61
CA GLU A 35 -0.07 49.51 15.43
C GLU A 35 0.99 49.49 14.27
N GLN A 36 0.55 49.35 13.01
CA GLN A 36 0.89 50.15 11.79
C GLN A 36 2.37 50.54 11.49
N THR A 37 2.93 50.42 10.26
CA THR A 37 2.75 51.41 9.15
C THR A 37 3.69 51.09 7.93
N THR A 38 3.17 51.23 6.69
CA THR A 38 3.81 51.61 5.37
C THR A 38 4.90 50.72 4.72
N THR A 39 5.11 50.59 3.40
CA THR A 39 4.69 51.31 2.17
C THR A 39 5.06 50.47 0.92
N ASP A 40 4.34 50.72 -0.18
CA ASP A 40 4.57 50.45 -1.62
C ASP A 40 5.89 49.84 -2.14
N ALA A 41 5.77 48.89 -3.09
CA ALA A 41 6.25 49.07 -4.48
C ALA A 41 5.83 47.92 -5.42
N ASN A 42 5.12 48.34 -6.47
CA ASN A 42 4.84 47.72 -7.77
C ASN A 42 5.95 46.79 -8.34
N HIS A 43 5.61 45.60 -8.85
CA HIS A 43 6.23 45.07 -10.08
C HIS A 43 5.37 43.97 -10.75
N HIS A 44 4.97 44.26 -11.99
CA HIS A 44 4.47 43.34 -12.99
C HIS A 44 5.41 42.13 -13.18
N HIS A 45 4.85 40.92 -13.14
CA HIS A 45 5.26 39.89 -14.10
C HIS A 45 4.07 39.01 -14.47
N VAL A 46 3.67 39.15 -15.73
CA VAL A 46 2.77 38.23 -16.43
C VAL A 46 3.59 36.98 -16.72
N ALA A 47 3.22 35.86 -16.12
CA ALA A 47 3.54 34.53 -16.61
C ALA A 47 2.19 33.80 -16.55
N ASP A 48 1.38 33.93 -17.59
CA ASP A 48 1.32 32.93 -18.66
C ASP A 48 1.84 31.56 -18.19
N THR A 49 1.02 30.94 -17.36
CA THR A 49 0.98 29.50 -17.19
C THR A 49 -0.39 29.09 -17.67
N THR A 50 -0.53 28.99 -18.99
CA THR A 50 -1.39 27.99 -19.60
C THR A 50 -0.92 26.63 -19.09
N GLU A 51 -1.37 26.23 -17.90
CA GLU A 51 -1.31 24.84 -17.49
C GLU A 51 -2.19 24.08 -18.47
N SER A 52 -1.51 23.16 -19.15
CA SER A 52 -2.01 22.27 -20.18
C SER A 52 -3.04 21.30 -19.61
N GLU A 53 -4.23 21.79 -19.30
CA GLU A 53 -5.45 20.98 -19.18
C GLU A 53 -5.86 20.54 -20.59
N GLY A 54 -5.20 19.51 -21.14
CA GLY A 54 -5.54 19.13 -22.51
C GLY A 54 -4.74 18.05 -23.20
N THR A 55 -3.93 17.21 -22.53
CA THR A 55 -3.38 15.99 -23.19
C THR A 55 -2.97 14.88 -22.19
N ALA A 56 -3.63 14.82 -21.04
CA ALA A 56 -3.49 13.69 -20.11
C ALA A 56 -4.63 12.70 -20.38
N ILE A 57 -4.41 11.74 -21.28
CA ILE A 57 -4.94 10.40 -20.97
C ILE A 57 -4.34 10.09 -19.60
N LYS A 58 -5.16 10.03 -18.54
CA LYS A 58 -4.68 9.86 -17.16
C LYS A 58 -3.61 8.77 -17.14
N GLN A 59 -2.35 9.14 -16.89
CA GLN A 59 -1.24 8.19 -16.87
C GLN A 59 -1.55 7.04 -15.90
N SER A 60 -2.31 7.32 -14.84
CA SER A 60 -2.83 6.33 -13.90
C SER A 60 -3.67 5.19 -14.52
N ALA A 61 -4.42 5.46 -15.59
CA ALA A 61 -5.20 4.42 -16.31
C ALA A 61 -4.31 3.47 -17.11
N THR A 62 -3.05 3.82 -17.38
CA THR A 62 -2.09 2.93 -18.05
C THR A 62 -1.67 1.75 -17.14
N LEU A 63 -1.83 1.89 -15.82
CA LEU A 63 -1.50 0.85 -14.85
C LEU A 63 -2.65 -0.14 -14.60
N SER A 64 -3.87 0.13 -15.07
CA SER A 64 -5.03 -0.73 -14.80
C SER A 64 -4.80 -2.21 -15.11
N PRO A 65 -4.17 -2.61 -16.23
CA PRO A 65 -3.88 -4.03 -16.50
C PRO A 65 -2.95 -4.66 -15.47
N ILE A 66 -1.90 -3.94 -15.05
CA ILE A 66 -0.93 -4.37 -14.05
C ILE A 66 -1.61 -4.51 -12.69
N LEU A 67 -2.38 -3.50 -12.27
CA LEU A 67 -3.10 -3.51 -11.00
C LEU A 67 -4.11 -4.67 -10.94
N ASN A 68 -4.85 -4.92 -12.02
CA ASN A 68 -5.79 -6.04 -12.08
C ASN A 68 -5.07 -7.39 -11.88
N ALA A 69 -3.99 -7.65 -12.62
CA ALA A 69 -3.24 -8.90 -12.51
C ALA A 69 -2.58 -9.05 -11.11
N TYR A 70 -2.04 -7.96 -10.58
CA TYR A 70 -1.48 -7.92 -9.23
C TYR A 70 -2.55 -8.25 -8.15
N PHE A 71 -3.77 -7.71 -8.25
CA PHE A 71 -4.81 -8.01 -7.26
C PHE A 71 -5.41 -9.41 -7.42
N GLU A 72 -5.45 -9.96 -8.63
CA GLU A 72 -5.75 -11.39 -8.84
C GLU A 72 -4.70 -12.28 -8.15
N MET A 73 -3.42 -11.95 -8.28
CA MET A 73 -2.33 -12.63 -7.58
C MET A 73 -2.49 -12.53 -6.06
N LYS A 74 -2.71 -11.30 -5.55
CA LYS A 74 -2.93 -11.04 -4.12
C LYS A 74 -4.04 -11.96 -3.58
N LYS A 75 -5.17 -12.02 -4.28
CA LYS A 75 -6.30 -12.88 -3.89
C LYS A 75 -5.92 -14.37 -3.90
N ALA A 76 -5.25 -14.84 -4.94
CA ALA A 76 -4.80 -16.23 -5.00
C ALA A 76 -3.86 -16.60 -3.84
N LEU A 77 -2.94 -15.70 -3.46
CA LEU A 77 -2.02 -15.91 -2.33
C LEU A 77 -2.72 -15.86 -0.96
N GLN A 78 -3.78 -15.07 -0.81
CA GLN A 78 -4.64 -15.07 0.36
C GLN A 78 -5.36 -16.43 0.54
N GLU A 79 -5.76 -17.04 -0.58
CA GLU A 79 -6.50 -18.31 -0.64
C GLU A 79 -5.58 -19.55 -0.65
N ASP A 80 -4.27 -19.37 -0.52
CA ASP A 80 -3.27 -20.44 -0.65
C ASP A 80 -3.32 -21.19 -2.01
N ASN A 81 -3.83 -20.53 -3.05
CA ASN A 81 -4.09 -21.14 -4.36
C ASN A 81 -2.91 -20.96 -5.32
N LEU A 82 -1.98 -21.92 -5.31
CA LEU A 82 -0.76 -21.88 -6.12
C LEU A 82 -1.04 -21.78 -7.63
N GLU A 83 -2.01 -22.53 -8.14
CA GLU A 83 -2.33 -22.54 -9.58
C GLU A 83 -2.86 -21.19 -10.05
N SER A 84 -3.78 -20.59 -9.27
CA SER A 84 -4.32 -19.27 -9.59
C SER A 84 -3.27 -18.18 -9.44
N ALA A 85 -2.35 -18.31 -8.47
CA ALA A 85 -1.22 -17.42 -8.33
C ALA A 85 -0.33 -17.47 -9.58
N THR A 86 0.06 -18.66 -10.05
CA THR A 86 0.83 -18.80 -11.30
C THR A 86 0.14 -18.17 -12.51
N LYS A 87 -1.16 -18.43 -12.69
CA LYS A 87 -1.93 -17.81 -13.80
C LYS A 87 -1.97 -16.29 -13.71
N ALA A 88 -2.10 -15.74 -12.50
CA ALA A 88 -2.04 -14.30 -12.30
C ALA A 88 -0.64 -13.73 -12.58
N SER A 89 0.44 -14.48 -12.31
CA SER A 89 1.82 -14.08 -12.64
C SER A 89 2.00 -13.94 -14.15
N GLU A 90 1.51 -14.91 -14.91
CA GLU A 90 1.59 -14.91 -16.37
C GLU A 90 0.83 -13.70 -16.94
N LYS A 91 -0.38 -13.44 -16.44
CA LYS A 91 -1.15 -12.23 -16.79
C LYS A 91 -0.40 -10.95 -16.45
N LEU A 92 0.28 -10.91 -15.30
CA LEU A 92 1.05 -9.75 -14.87
C LEU A 92 2.23 -9.47 -15.82
N VAL A 93 2.96 -10.52 -16.23
CA VAL A 93 4.04 -10.38 -17.22
C VAL A 93 3.49 -9.79 -18.53
N THR A 94 2.40 -10.34 -19.07
CA THR A 94 1.77 -9.79 -20.29
C THR A 94 1.28 -8.36 -20.10
N ALA A 95 0.70 -8.02 -18.94
CA ALA A 95 0.25 -6.66 -18.64
C ALA A 95 1.41 -5.65 -18.62
N ILE A 96 2.57 -6.06 -18.11
CA ILE A 96 3.77 -5.23 -18.08
C ILE A 96 4.30 -4.95 -19.50
N GLU A 97 4.37 -5.98 -20.35
CA GLU A 97 4.83 -5.86 -21.74
C GLU A 97 4.00 -4.83 -22.55
N VAL A 98 2.68 -4.81 -22.36
CA VAL A 98 1.80 -3.85 -23.06
C VAL A 98 1.87 -2.45 -22.49
N THR A 99 2.18 -2.28 -21.20
CA THR A 99 2.24 -0.97 -20.53
C THR A 99 3.58 -0.26 -20.77
N GLN A 100 4.68 -0.97 -21.06
CA GLN A 100 6.02 -0.38 -21.11
C GLN A 100 6.19 0.77 -22.10
N SER A 101 5.50 0.71 -23.24
CA SER A 101 5.53 1.79 -24.24
C SER A 101 4.60 2.98 -23.92
N LEU A 102 3.74 2.85 -22.91
CA LEU A 102 2.74 3.86 -22.52
C LEU A 102 3.25 4.80 -21.42
N LEU A 103 4.30 4.41 -20.69
CA LEU A 103 4.94 5.23 -19.68
C LEU A 103 5.80 6.31 -20.35
N LYS A 104 5.69 7.55 -19.85
CA LYS A 104 6.40 8.70 -20.42
C LYS A 104 7.82 8.79 -19.87
N GLU A 105 7.95 8.79 -18.56
CA GLU A 105 9.21 9.02 -17.85
C GLU A 105 10.11 7.78 -17.86
N ASP A 106 11.41 7.99 -18.08
CA ASP A 106 12.38 6.88 -18.12
C ASP A 106 12.56 6.23 -16.74
N ALA A 107 12.40 6.99 -15.66
CA ALA A 107 12.41 6.46 -14.30
C ALA A 107 11.27 5.44 -14.07
N ASP A 108 10.08 5.71 -14.61
CA ASP A 108 8.92 4.81 -14.50
C ASP A 108 9.13 3.54 -15.33
N LYS A 109 9.77 3.66 -16.50
CA LYS A 109 10.13 2.50 -17.33
C LYS A 109 11.18 1.63 -16.65
N GLU A 110 12.17 2.21 -15.98
CA GLU A 110 13.17 1.47 -15.20
C GLU A 110 12.50 0.72 -14.04
N LEU A 111 11.58 1.38 -13.34
CA LEU A 111 10.82 0.75 -12.27
C LEU A 111 9.93 -0.39 -12.79
N LEU A 112 9.29 -0.19 -13.94
CA LEU A 112 8.50 -1.23 -14.59
C LEU A 112 9.35 -2.44 -14.99
N ALA A 113 10.60 -2.24 -15.43
CA ALA A 113 11.52 -3.34 -15.73
C ALA A 113 11.93 -4.16 -14.47
N LYS A 114 12.01 -3.50 -13.29
CA LYS A 114 12.21 -4.21 -12.01
C LYS A 114 10.98 -5.05 -11.66
N ILE A 115 9.78 -4.49 -11.82
CA ILE A 115 8.50 -5.19 -11.64
C ILE A 115 8.41 -6.38 -12.60
N GLU A 116 8.85 -6.23 -13.86
CA GLU A 116 8.89 -7.32 -14.84
C GLU A 116 9.78 -8.48 -14.39
N THR A 117 10.95 -8.17 -13.83
CA THR A 117 11.88 -9.17 -13.30
C THR A 117 11.23 -9.95 -12.15
N ASP A 118 10.63 -9.25 -11.19
CA ASP A 118 9.90 -9.88 -10.08
C ASP A 118 8.72 -10.74 -10.57
N ALA A 119 7.96 -10.24 -11.55
CA ALA A 119 6.82 -10.93 -12.14
C ALA A 119 7.21 -12.24 -12.84
N LYS A 120 8.38 -12.29 -13.50
CA LYS A 120 8.90 -13.49 -14.15
C LYS A 120 9.30 -14.56 -13.13
N GLU A 121 9.97 -14.17 -12.04
CA GLU A 121 10.29 -15.10 -10.94
C GLU A 121 9.03 -15.66 -10.27
N LEU A 122 7.96 -14.86 -10.25
CA LEU A 122 6.65 -15.26 -9.75
C LEU A 122 5.94 -16.31 -10.61
N VAL A 123 6.35 -16.60 -11.85
CA VAL A 123 5.68 -17.64 -12.68
C VAL A 123 6.00 -19.04 -12.15
N ALA A 124 7.23 -19.26 -11.73
CA ALA A 124 7.67 -20.54 -11.18
C ALA A 124 7.60 -20.56 -9.64
N GLY A 125 8.08 -21.65 -9.05
CA GLY A 125 8.24 -21.78 -7.60
C GLY A 125 6.99 -22.23 -6.84
N ASP A 126 7.21 -22.57 -5.57
CA ASP A 126 6.15 -22.89 -4.63
C ASP A 126 5.52 -21.61 -4.04
N ILE A 127 4.50 -21.78 -3.21
CA ILE A 127 3.77 -20.65 -2.62
C ILE A 127 4.65 -19.77 -1.71
N LYS A 128 5.67 -20.34 -1.07
CA LYS A 128 6.57 -19.59 -0.18
C LYS A 128 7.49 -18.70 -1.02
N VAL A 129 8.06 -19.25 -2.09
CA VAL A 129 8.87 -18.49 -3.05
C VAL A 129 8.03 -17.37 -3.66
N LYS A 130 6.79 -17.67 -4.09
CA LYS A 130 5.89 -16.64 -4.64
C LYS A 130 5.58 -15.54 -3.63
N ARG A 131 5.38 -15.84 -2.35
CA ARG A 131 5.16 -14.82 -1.31
C ARG A 131 6.36 -13.88 -1.14
N ALA A 132 7.57 -14.41 -1.17
CA ALA A 132 8.78 -13.60 -1.08
C ALA A 132 8.90 -12.64 -2.28
N HIS A 133 8.73 -13.14 -3.50
CA HIS A 133 8.76 -12.28 -4.69
C HIS A 133 7.57 -11.32 -4.76
N PHE A 134 6.39 -11.73 -4.28
CA PHE A 134 5.21 -10.87 -4.23
C PHE A 134 5.42 -9.68 -3.29
N GLU A 135 6.10 -9.88 -2.16
CA GLU A 135 6.44 -8.80 -1.23
C GLU A 135 7.38 -7.77 -1.88
N THR A 136 8.45 -8.23 -2.55
CA THR A 136 9.35 -7.36 -3.34
C THR A 136 8.61 -6.63 -4.46
N LEU A 137 7.81 -7.35 -5.25
CA LEU A 137 6.99 -6.80 -6.32
C LEU A 137 6.08 -5.68 -5.80
N SER A 138 5.50 -5.89 -4.61
CA SER A 138 4.58 -4.93 -4.00
C SER A 138 5.28 -3.61 -3.67
N HIS A 139 6.53 -3.65 -3.22
CA HIS A 139 7.34 -2.44 -2.99
C HIS A 139 7.58 -1.67 -4.30
N ASN A 140 7.98 -2.37 -5.36
CA ASN A 140 8.24 -1.76 -6.66
C ASN A 140 6.96 -1.17 -7.27
N LEU A 141 5.83 -1.90 -7.17
CA LEU A 141 4.54 -1.41 -7.66
C LEU A 141 4.02 -0.21 -6.84
N LYS A 142 4.27 -0.16 -5.53
CA LYS A 142 3.95 1.02 -4.70
C LYS A 142 4.67 2.26 -5.22
N ALA A 143 5.98 2.15 -5.50
CA ALA A 143 6.76 3.25 -6.04
C ALA A 143 6.23 3.70 -7.41
N LEU A 144 5.76 2.75 -8.24
CA LEU A 144 5.21 3.08 -9.56
C LEU A 144 3.88 3.81 -9.43
N ILE A 145 3.01 3.38 -8.51
CA ILE A 145 1.76 4.08 -8.19
C ILE A 145 2.03 5.49 -7.66
N GLN A 146 3.08 5.68 -6.85
CA GLN A 146 3.45 7.01 -6.33
C GLN A 146 3.92 7.97 -7.42
N SER A 147 4.44 7.45 -8.53
CA SER A 147 4.93 8.26 -9.65
C SER A 147 3.85 8.49 -10.73
N VAL A 148 3.13 7.43 -11.11
CA VAL A 148 2.20 7.40 -12.24
C VAL A 148 0.74 7.62 -11.81
N GLY A 149 0.44 7.42 -10.53
CA GLY A 149 -0.91 7.42 -9.97
C GLY A 149 -1.63 6.07 -10.11
N SER A 150 -2.84 5.98 -9.56
CA SER A 150 -3.74 4.83 -9.72
C SER A 150 -5.09 5.26 -10.28
N ASP A 151 -5.77 4.35 -10.98
CA ASP A 151 -7.13 4.54 -11.51
C ASP A 151 -8.22 4.25 -10.46
N ARG A 152 -7.83 3.76 -9.27
CA ARG A 152 -8.73 3.37 -8.18
C ARG A 152 -8.08 3.63 -6.82
N VAL A 153 -8.85 3.41 -5.76
CA VAL A 153 -8.30 3.45 -4.40
C VAL A 153 -7.41 2.22 -4.18
N VAL A 154 -6.19 2.45 -3.69
CA VAL A 154 -5.25 1.39 -3.33
C VAL A 154 -4.76 1.61 -1.90
N TYR A 155 -4.84 0.59 -1.08
CA TYR A 155 -4.35 0.57 0.29
C TYR A 155 -2.99 -0.10 0.34
N GLN A 156 -2.00 0.55 0.94
CA GLN A 156 -0.79 -0.17 1.36
C GLN A 156 -1.04 -0.72 2.76
N GLN A 157 -0.97 -2.04 2.86
CA GLN A 157 -1.13 -2.80 4.10
C GLN A 157 0.21 -3.42 4.50
N TYR A 158 0.41 -3.64 5.79
CA TYR A 158 1.67 -4.10 6.36
C TYR A 158 1.43 -5.05 7.53
N CYS A 159 2.20 -6.13 7.59
CA CYS A 159 2.22 -7.06 8.73
C CYS A 159 3.64 -7.08 9.34
N PRO A 160 3.82 -6.67 10.60
CA PRO A 160 5.14 -6.62 11.25
C PRO A 160 5.76 -8.01 11.49
N MET A 161 4.95 -9.08 11.41
CA MET A 161 5.39 -10.44 11.71
C MET A 161 5.99 -11.17 10.50
N TYR A 162 5.87 -10.62 9.29
CA TYR A 162 6.40 -11.29 8.10
C TYR A 162 7.93 -11.37 8.16
N GLU A 163 8.48 -12.60 8.12
CA GLU A 163 9.91 -12.89 8.21
C GLU A 163 10.68 -12.21 9.37
N GLN A 164 9.99 -11.80 10.44
CA GLN A 164 10.56 -11.02 11.56
C GLN A 164 11.17 -9.66 11.20
N LYS A 165 11.01 -9.21 9.95
CA LYS A 165 11.38 -7.86 9.46
C LYS A 165 10.15 -7.02 9.07
N GLY A 166 8.98 -7.65 9.06
CA GLY A 166 7.75 -7.13 8.51
C GLY A 166 7.71 -7.22 6.99
N GLY A 167 6.52 -7.03 6.44
CA GLY A 167 6.30 -7.06 5.00
C GLY A 167 5.01 -6.35 4.63
N MET A 168 4.99 -5.80 3.42
CA MET A 168 3.84 -5.03 2.92
C MET A 168 3.26 -5.62 1.65
N TRP A 169 2.01 -5.27 1.39
CA TRP A 169 1.35 -5.49 0.11
C TRP A 169 0.40 -4.33 -0.22
N LEU A 170 -0.04 -4.26 -1.48
CA LEU A 170 -1.08 -3.36 -1.93
C LEU A 170 -2.42 -4.10 -1.98
N SER A 171 -3.52 -3.41 -1.70
CA SER A 171 -4.86 -3.97 -1.71
C SER A 171 -5.86 -3.00 -2.31
N ASP A 172 -6.75 -3.51 -3.15
CA ASP A 172 -8.00 -2.87 -3.59
C ASP A 172 -9.16 -3.07 -2.60
N GLU A 173 -8.93 -3.80 -1.50
CA GLU A 173 -9.89 -4.01 -0.42
C GLU A 173 -9.41 -3.34 0.87
N LYS A 174 -10.32 -2.65 1.57
CA LYS A 174 -10.05 -2.05 2.88
C LYS A 174 -9.81 -3.10 3.96
N ASP A 175 -10.48 -4.25 3.85
CA ASP A 175 -10.36 -5.34 4.82
C ASP A 175 -8.96 -5.96 4.78
N LEU A 176 -8.44 -6.33 5.95
CA LEU A 176 -7.14 -6.98 6.07
C LEU A 176 -7.27 -8.47 5.72
N LYS A 177 -6.69 -8.83 4.58
CA LYS A 177 -6.48 -10.21 4.14
C LYS A 177 -5.03 -10.38 3.70
N ASN A 178 -4.23 -10.97 4.56
CA ASN A 178 -2.77 -11.04 4.40
C ASN A 178 -2.35 -12.10 3.36
N PRO A 179 -1.83 -11.71 2.17
CA PRO A 179 -1.37 -12.65 1.15
C PRO A 179 -0.04 -13.33 1.52
N LEU A 180 0.75 -12.70 2.38
CA LEU A 180 2.09 -13.16 2.79
C LEU A 180 2.03 -14.35 3.76
N PHE A 181 0.89 -14.58 4.41
CA PHE A 181 0.64 -15.75 5.26
C PHE A 181 -0.54 -16.62 4.80
N GLY A 182 -1.42 -16.10 3.92
CA GLY A 182 -2.61 -16.81 3.48
C GLY A 182 -3.51 -17.22 4.64
N ALA A 183 -4.13 -18.40 4.53
CA ALA A 183 -5.06 -18.93 5.53
C ALA A 183 -4.43 -19.06 6.93
N SER A 184 -3.10 -19.14 7.03
CA SER A 184 -2.40 -19.25 8.31
C SER A 184 -2.51 -17.99 9.17
N MET A 185 -2.64 -16.79 8.57
CA MET A 185 -2.70 -15.54 9.32
C MET A 185 -3.34 -14.37 8.56
N LEU A 186 -4.53 -14.57 8.00
CA LEU A 186 -5.23 -13.57 7.17
C LEU A 186 -5.40 -12.19 7.83
N LYS A 187 -5.53 -12.14 9.16
CA LYS A 187 -5.81 -10.90 9.89
C LYS A 187 -4.56 -10.17 10.40
N CYS A 188 -3.34 -10.65 10.13
CA CYS A 188 -2.15 -9.89 10.50
C CYS A 188 -1.99 -8.69 9.59
N GLY A 189 -2.09 -7.50 10.18
CA GLY A 189 -1.57 -6.28 9.57
C GLY A 189 -2.33 -5.04 9.96
N MET A 190 -2.02 -3.96 9.26
CA MET A 190 -2.66 -2.65 9.35
C MET A 190 -2.51 -1.92 8.02
N THR A 191 -3.45 -1.03 7.72
CA THR A 191 -3.30 -0.08 6.62
C THR A 191 -2.38 1.06 7.06
N GLN A 192 -1.37 1.37 6.26
CA GLN A 192 -0.39 2.42 6.52
C GLN A 192 -0.55 3.62 5.58
N GLU A 193 -0.93 3.37 4.32
CA GLU A 193 -1.08 4.42 3.31
C GLU A 193 -2.32 4.13 2.46
N THR A 194 -2.93 5.18 1.90
CA THR A 194 -4.05 5.08 0.96
C THR A 194 -3.77 6.00 -0.23
N PHE A 195 -3.73 5.42 -1.42
CA PHE A 195 -3.65 6.12 -2.69
C PHE A 195 -5.07 6.30 -3.22
N ASN A 196 -5.43 7.53 -3.55
CA ASN A 196 -6.71 7.84 -4.18
C ASN A 196 -6.54 7.86 -5.70
N PRO A 197 -7.61 7.60 -6.47
CA PRO A 197 -7.55 7.69 -7.91
C PRO A 197 -7.19 9.11 -8.34
N GLU A 198 -6.25 9.26 -9.27
CA GLU A 198 -5.90 10.58 -9.81
C GLU A 198 -6.95 11.02 -10.85
N ALA A 199 -7.38 12.28 -10.71
CA ALA A 199 -8.51 12.88 -11.41
C ALA A 199 -8.20 13.30 -12.85
#